data_AF-K2NYH1-F1
#
_entry.id   AF-K2NYH1-F1
#
_cell.length_a   1.000
_cell.length_b   1.000
_cell.length_c   1.000
_cell.angle_alpha   90.00
_cell.angle_beta   90.00
_cell.angle_gamma   90.00
#
_symmetry.space_group_name_H-M   'P 1'
#
loop_
_entity.id
_entity.type
_entity.pdbx_description
1 polymer ?
#
loop_
_entity_poly.entity_id
_entity_poly.type
_entity_poly.pdbx_seq_one_letter_code
_entity_poly.pdbx_strand_id
1 'polypeptide(L)' 'FVQKSRYKLSGLKSLARGLKNDLAAVTNAIKWSWNNGPVEGHVNRIKNIKRQMYGRASFELLRKKVILSQTG' A
#
# COMPACT_ATOMS: atom_id res chain seq x y z
N PHE A 1 5.82 -20.87 -24.11
CA PHE A 1 4.68 -20.86 -23.16
C PHE A 1 4.39 -19.49 -22.56
N VAL A 2 4.51 -18.38 -23.31
CA VAL A 2 3.91 -17.08 -22.92
C VAL A 2 3.19 -16.56 -24.16
N GLN A 3 1.85 -16.59 -24.16
CA GLN A 3 1.08 -15.95 -25.23
C GLN A 3 1.25 -14.43 -25.10
N LYS A 4 1.59 -13.75 -26.20
CA LYS A 4 1.61 -12.29 -26.23
C LYS A 4 0.18 -11.77 -26.06
N SER A 5 -0.06 -11.01 -24.99
CA SER A 5 -1.31 -10.28 -24.79
C SER A 5 -1.60 -9.39 -26.00
N ARG A 6 -2.83 -9.46 -26.52
CA ARG A 6 -3.34 -8.54 -27.57
C ARG A 6 -3.44 -7.09 -27.10
N TYR A 7 -3.48 -6.86 -25.78
CA TYR A 7 -3.62 -5.52 -25.20
C TYR A 7 -2.27 -4.94 -24.77
N LYS A 8 -2.13 -3.62 -24.95
CA LYS A 8 -0.96 -2.86 -24.50
C LYS A 8 -1.02 -2.67 -22.98
N LEU A 9 -0.39 -3.58 -22.26
CA LEU A 9 -0.32 -3.57 -20.79
C LEU A 9 0.82 -2.66 -20.29
N SER A 10 0.74 -1.36 -20.58
CA SER A 10 1.77 -0.38 -20.19
C SER A 10 2.01 -0.35 -18.67
N GLY A 11 0.94 -0.42 -17.87
CA GLY A 11 1.02 -0.45 -16.40
C GLY A 11 1.74 -1.69 -15.84
N LEU A 12 1.58 -2.85 -16.47
CA LEU A 12 2.31 -4.06 -16.05
C LEU A 12 3.79 -3.98 -16.42
N LYS A 13 4.13 -3.36 -17.55
CA LYS A 13 5.53 -3.13 -17.93
C LYS A 13 6.23 -2.16 -16.97
N SER A 14 5.55 -1.10 -16.54
CA SER A 14 6.11 -0.16 -15.56
C SER A 14 6.24 -0.81 -14.18
N LEU A 15 5.25 -1.60 -13.75
CA LEU A 15 5.32 -2.38 -12.52
C LEU A 15 6.52 -3.33 -12.51
N ALA A 16 6.68 -4.14 -13.57
CA ALA A 16 7.80 -5.07 -13.67
C ALA A 16 9.16 -4.35 -13.66
N ARG A 17 9.24 -3.16 -14.27
CA ARG A 17 10.46 -2.33 -14.23
C ARG A 17 10.74 -1.80 -12.83
N GLY A 18 9.71 -1.32 -12.12
CA GLY A 18 9.84 -0.89 -10.73
C GLY A 18 10.32 -2.02 -9.82
N LEU A 19 9.68 -3.19 -9.90
CA LEU A 19 10.09 -4.38 -9.13
C LEU A 19 11.52 -4.83 -9.45
N LYS A 20 11.95 -4.71 -10.71
CA LYS A 20 13.33 -5.03 -11.10
C LYS A 20 14.33 -4.03 -10.51
N ASN A 21 13.99 -2.74 -10.48
CA ASN A 21 14.83 -1.71 -9.88
C ASN A 21 14.95 -1.90 -8.35
N ASP A 22 13.86 -2.29 -7.70
CA ASP A 22 13.78 -2.44 -6.23
C ASP A 22 13.96 -3.90 -5.75
N LEU A 23 14.53 -4.77 -6.60
CA LEU A 23 14.56 -6.22 -6.37
C LEU A 23 15.17 -6.61 -5.01
N ALA A 24 16.25 -5.94 -4.61
CA ALA A 24 16.91 -6.19 -3.32
C ALA A 24 16.00 -5.82 -2.13
N ALA A 25 15.30 -4.69 -2.21
CA ALA A 25 14.38 -4.23 -1.18
C ALA A 25 13.19 -5.19 -1.04
N VAL A 26 12.59 -5.60 -2.17
CA VAL A 26 11.48 -6.57 -2.20
C VAL A 26 11.91 -7.93 -1.65
N THR A 27 13.11 -8.39 -2.03
CA THR A 27 13.65 -9.67 -1.54
C THR A 27 13.87 -9.63 -0.03
N ASN A 28 14.45 -8.54 0.49
CA ASN A 28 14.67 -8.37 1.92
C ASN A 28 13.35 -8.26 2.70
N ALA A 29 12.35 -7.58 2.13
CA ALA A 29 11.03 -7.46 2.75
C ALA A 29 10.34 -8.82 2.95
N ILE A 30 10.56 -9.78 2.03
CA ILE A 30 10.02 -11.14 2.12
C ILE A 30 10.89 -12.03 3.01
N LYS A 31 12.21 -11.89 2.92
CA LYS A 31 13.17 -12.75 3.61
C LYS A 31 13.18 -12.55 5.13
N TRP A 32 13.02 -11.31 5.59
CA TRP A 32 13.15 -10.95 7.00
C TRP A 32 11.79 -10.68 7.63
N SER A 33 11.65 -11.08 8.91
CA SER A 33 10.50 -10.73 9.75
C SER A 33 10.42 -9.23 10.05
N TRP A 34 11.56 -8.53 9.95
CA TRP A 34 11.68 -7.09 10.14
C TRP A 34 11.59 -6.39 8.78
N ASN A 35 10.41 -5.90 8.44
CA ASN A 35 10.16 -5.16 7.21
C ASN A 35 9.15 -4.02 7.44
N ASN A 36 8.99 -3.14 6.45
CA ASN A 36 8.11 -1.97 6.57
C ASN A 36 6.62 -2.28 6.35
N GLY A 37 6.26 -3.53 6.03
CA GLY A 37 4.90 -3.94 5.69
C GLY A 37 3.86 -3.58 6.76
N PRO A 38 4.08 -3.90 8.05
CA PRO A 38 3.17 -3.51 9.11
C PRO A 38 2.98 -1.98 9.20
N VAL A 39 4.06 -1.21 9.07
CA VAL A 39 4.01 0.26 9.16
C VAL A 39 3.23 0.84 7.98
N GLU A 40 3.49 0.36 6.76
CA GLU A 40 2.75 0.76 5.56
C GLU A 40 1.27 0.40 5.66
N GLY A 41 0.95 -0.76 6.24
CA GLY A 41 -0.42 -1.17 6.54
C GLY A 41 -1.14 -0.19 7.46
N HIS A 42 -0.50 0.23 8.56
CA HIS A 42 -1.05 1.24 9.46
C HIS A 42 -1.26 2.58 8.76
N VAL A 43 -0.30 3.03 7.96
CA VAL A 43 -0.43 4.27 7.18
C VAL A 43 -1.58 4.17 6.18
N ASN A 44 -1.72 3.04 5.50
CA ASN A 44 -2.81 2.83 4.55
C ASN A 44 -4.19 2.81 5.26
N ARG A 45 -4.28 2.17 6.43
CA ARG A 45 -5.49 2.20 7.28
C ARG A 45 -5.88 3.63 7.66
N ILE A 46 -4.94 4.43 8.14
CA ILE A 46 -5.19 5.84 8.52
C ILE A 46 -5.64 6.66 7.30
N LYS A 47 -4.98 6.48 6.15
CA LYS A 47 -5.37 7.14 4.88
C LYS A 47 -6.78 6.73 4.44
N ASN A 48 -7.16 5.47 4.64
CA ASN A 48 -8.51 5.00 4.33
C ASN A 48 -9.55 5.63 5.24
N ILE A 49 -9.33 5.63 6.56
CA ILE A 49 -10.21 6.29 7.54
C ILE A 49 -10.42 7.77 7.19
N LYS A 50 -9.34 8.47 6.84
CA LYS A 50 -9.40 9.87 6.38
C LYS A 50 -10.22 10.03 5.09
N ARG A 51 -10.08 9.10 4.13
CA ARG A 51 -10.86 9.12 2.86
C ARG A 51 -12.34 8.85 3.07
N GLN A 52 -12.71 7.93 3.95
CA GLN A 52 -14.12 7.68 4.32
C GLN A 52 -14.82 8.94 4.88
N MET A 53 -14.05 9.91 5.36
CA MET A 53 -14.56 11.16 5.91
C MET A 53 -14.61 12.28 4.86
N TYR A 54 -14.34 12.00 3.58
CA TYR A 54 -14.42 12.93 2.46
C TYR A 54 -13.71 14.27 2.73
N GLY A 55 -12.55 14.24 3.39
CA GLY A 55 -11.76 15.43 3.70
C GLY A 55 -12.24 16.25 4.91
N ARG A 56 -13.32 15.84 5.60
CA ARG A 56 -13.87 16.53 6.78
C ARG A 56 -13.23 16.12 8.11
N ALA A 57 -12.08 15.45 8.06
CA ALA A 57 -11.39 14.93 9.23
C ALA A 57 -10.36 15.96 9.72
N SER A 58 -10.75 16.81 10.69
CA SER A 58 -9.75 17.52 11.50
C SER A 58 -8.84 16.52 12.21
N PHE A 59 -7.64 16.95 12.62
CA PHE A 59 -6.68 16.05 13.26
C PHE A 59 -7.29 15.35 14.50
N GLU A 60 -8.00 16.10 15.34
CA GLU A 60 -8.70 15.57 16.51
C GLU A 60 -9.73 14.50 16.15
N LEU A 61 -10.54 14.72 15.12
CA LEU A 61 -11.55 13.76 14.70
C LEU A 61 -10.92 12.50 14.09
N LEU A 62 -9.85 12.67 13.30
CA LEU A 62 -9.09 11.55 12.75
C LEU A 62 -8.46 10.71 13.87
N ARG A 63 -7.83 11.35 14.86
CA ARG A 63 -7.23 10.69 16.01
C ARG A 63 -8.26 9.89 16.80
N LYS A 64 -9.41 10.51 17.13
CA LYS A 64 -10.53 9.83 17.80
C LYS A 64 -10.99 8.61 17.01
N LYS A 65 -11.19 8.75 15.69
CA LYS A 65 -11.63 7.62 14.85
C LYS A 65 -10.58 6.52 14.73
N VAL A 66 -9.29 6.84 14.68
CA VAL A 66 -8.20 5.86 14.63
C VAL A 66 -8.08 5.03 15.92
N ILE A 67 -8.31 5.66 17.09
CA ILE A 67 -8.23 5.02 18.41
C ILE A 67 -9.52 4.25 18.73
N LEU A 68 -10.69 4.83 18.42
CA LEU A 68 -12.00 4.27 18.75
C LEU A 68 -12.53 3.27 17.71
N SER A 69 -11.98 3.24 16.50
CA SER A 69 -12.22 2.19 15.52
C SER A 69 -11.66 0.88 16.07
N GLN A 70 -12.49 0.13 16.79
CA GLN A 70 -12.15 -1.20 17.30
C GLN A 70 -12.16 -2.28 16.20
N THR A 71 -12.57 -1.95 14.98
CA THR A 71 -12.68 -2.93 13.90
C THR A 71 -12.41 -2.28 12.55
N GLY A 72 -11.77 -3.04 11.66
CA GLY A 72 -11.73 -2.79 10.22
C GLY A 72 -13.06 -3.11 9.55
#